data_AF-A0A4Q5TXC0-F1
#
_entry.id   AF-A0A4Q5TXC0-F1
#
_cell.length_a   1.000
_cell.length_b   1.000
_cell.length_c   1.000
_cell.angle_alpha   90.00
_cell.angle_beta   90.00
_cell.angle_gamma   90.00
#
_symmetry.space_group_name_H-M   'P 1'
#
loop_
_entity.id
_entity.type
_entity.pdbx_description
1 polymer ?
#
loop_
_entity_poly.entity_id
_entity_poly.type
_entity_poly.pdbx_seq_one_letter_code
_entity_poly.pdbx_strand_id
1 'polypeptide(L)'
;MHTRILVSILTTVIHPLNHTKKAQTKSRPSLNPDSFRKGLEFEKYVIGLFNKENFKLIKHREAKIMEGRLLTADLAYPDLEMIFGKYSKHPFAVECKWRKSFQEGKINLATDFQIHSYINFEKAYHIPVFIAIGIGGLPSSPECLFVTPLRNIENMTEVYETDLIPYKKEIGRRLFYHPVQMKLF
;
A
#
# COMPACT_ATOMS: atom_id res chain seq x y z
N MET A 1 6.60 -42.36 82.01
CA MET A 1 5.79 -41.12 81.92
C MET A 1 6.61 -40.08 81.17
N HIS A 2 6.03 -39.51 80.11
CA HIS A 2 6.42 -38.33 79.29
C HIS A 2 7.94 -38.08 79.09
N THR A 3 8.44 -37.98 77.86
CA THR A 3 8.29 -36.75 77.06
C THR A 3 8.60 -37.02 75.58
N ARG A 4 7.71 -36.56 74.70
CA ARG A 4 7.91 -36.43 73.24
C ARG A 4 8.62 -35.09 72.99
N ILE A 5 9.62 -35.07 72.11
CA ILE A 5 10.14 -33.83 71.53
C ILE A 5 9.94 -33.86 70.00
N LEU A 6 9.46 -32.72 69.52
CA LEU A 6 8.91 -32.43 68.20
C LEU A 6 9.93 -32.55 67.05
N VAL A 7 9.40 -33.03 65.93
CA VAL A 7 9.92 -32.90 64.58
C VAL A 7 9.71 -31.46 64.09
N SER A 8 10.77 -30.81 63.60
CA SER A 8 10.72 -29.58 62.81
C SER A 8 11.10 -29.92 61.37
N ILE A 9 10.13 -29.91 60.46
CA ILE A 9 10.37 -30.02 59.02
C ILE A 9 9.88 -28.71 58.40
N LEU A 10 10.82 -27.94 57.84
CA LEU A 10 10.53 -26.79 57.00
C LEU A 10 9.70 -27.24 55.80
N THR A 11 8.50 -26.69 55.65
CA THR A 11 7.72 -26.77 54.40
C THR A 11 8.02 -25.52 53.59
N THR A 12 8.88 -25.65 52.58
CA THR A 12 9.06 -24.62 51.56
C THR A 12 7.83 -24.61 50.63
N VAL A 13 7.07 -23.53 50.68
CA VAL A 13 5.96 -23.25 49.77
C VAL A 13 6.54 -22.91 48.39
N ILE A 14 6.36 -23.80 47.41
CA ILE A 14 6.70 -23.53 46.01
C ILE A 14 5.44 -22.95 45.35
N HIS A 15 5.43 -21.64 45.09
CA HIS A 15 4.43 -21.00 44.24
C HIS A 15 4.72 -21.34 42.77
N PRO A 16 3.74 -21.86 41.99
CA PRO A 16 3.93 -22.01 40.56
C PRO A 16 3.85 -20.64 39.85
N LEU A 17 4.94 -20.28 39.16
CA LEU A 17 5.02 -19.15 38.23
C LEU A 17 4.13 -19.44 37.00
N ASN A 18 2.91 -18.90 37.01
CA ASN A 18 2.05 -18.83 35.84
C ASN A 18 2.54 -17.69 34.91
N HIS A 19 3.44 -18.00 33.98
CA HIS A 19 3.72 -17.16 32.82
C HIS A 19 3.14 -17.79 31.55
N THR A 20 1.83 -17.83 31.43
CA THR A 20 1.18 -17.93 30.12
C THR A 20 1.19 -16.55 29.47
N LYS A 21 2.27 -16.26 28.72
CA LYS A 21 2.24 -15.20 27.72
C LYS A 21 1.18 -15.59 26.69
N LYS A 22 -0.02 -15.02 26.79
CA LYS A 22 -0.99 -15.02 25.68
C LYS A 22 -0.29 -14.39 24.48
N ALA A 23 0.09 -15.22 23.51
CA ALA A 23 0.43 -14.74 22.19
C ALA A 23 -0.79 -13.98 21.66
N GLN A 24 -0.68 -12.65 21.57
CA GLN A 24 -1.59 -11.87 20.77
C GLN A 24 -1.41 -12.31 19.32
N THR A 25 -2.25 -13.25 18.88
CA THR A 25 -2.47 -13.50 17.47
C THR A 25 -3.04 -12.22 16.87
N LYS A 26 -2.17 -11.34 16.39
CA LYS A 26 -2.56 -10.31 15.42
C LYS A 26 -3.19 -11.06 14.25
N SER A 27 -4.52 -11.09 14.17
CA SER A 27 -5.22 -11.60 13.00
C SER A 27 -4.75 -10.76 11.80
N ARG A 28 -3.96 -11.39 10.93
CA ARG A 28 -3.53 -10.79 9.66
C ARG A 28 -4.77 -10.50 8.81
N PRO A 29 -4.77 -9.44 7.97
CA PRO A 29 -5.95 -9.04 7.23
C PRO A 29 -6.41 -10.19 6.33
N SER A 30 -7.63 -10.67 6.53
CA SER A 30 -8.31 -11.49 5.53
C SER A 30 -8.61 -10.59 4.33
N LEU A 31 -8.10 -10.97 3.15
CA LEU A 31 -8.36 -10.22 1.93
C LEU A 31 -9.80 -10.44 1.51
N ASN A 32 -10.53 -9.34 1.31
CA ASN A 32 -11.85 -9.36 0.69
C ASN A 32 -11.68 -9.52 -0.84
N PRO A 33 -12.17 -10.61 -1.48
CA PRO A 33 -12.05 -10.83 -2.92
C PRO A 33 -12.62 -9.67 -3.76
N ASP A 34 -13.65 -8.99 -3.27
CA ASP A 34 -14.23 -7.82 -3.94
C ASP A 34 -13.28 -6.62 -3.91
N SER A 35 -12.54 -6.42 -2.80
CA SER A 35 -11.51 -5.37 -2.73
C SER A 35 -10.38 -5.63 -3.72
N PHE A 36 -9.99 -6.90 -3.89
CA PHE A 36 -8.95 -7.29 -4.85
C PHE A 36 -9.39 -7.00 -6.29
N ARG A 37 -10.60 -7.43 -6.66
CA ARG A 37 -11.18 -7.16 -7.99
C ARG A 37 -11.25 -5.66 -8.29
N LYS A 38 -11.69 -4.86 -7.31
CA LYS A 38 -11.77 -3.40 -7.45
C LYS A 38 -10.41 -2.76 -7.67
N GLY A 39 -9.36 -3.23 -6.99
CA GLY A 39 -7.98 -2.79 -7.21
C GLY A 39 -7.55 -3.01 -8.65
N LEU A 40 -7.71 -4.25 -9.14
CA LEU A 40 -7.33 -4.63 -10.50
C LEU A 40 -8.13 -3.85 -11.58
N GLU A 41 -9.42 -3.59 -11.36
CA GLU A 41 -10.23 -2.75 -12.26
C GLU A 41 -9.70 -1.31 -12.34
N PHE A 42 -9.28 -0.75 -11.21
CA PHE A 42 -8.68 0.58 -11.17
C PHE A 42 -7.29 0.63 -11.81
N GLU A 43 -6.45 -0.38 -11.60
CA GLU A 43 -5.16 -0.50 -12.28
C GLU A 43 -5.34 -0.48 -13.81
N LYS A 44 -6.31 -1.25 -14.33
CA LYS A 44 -6.65 -1.25 -15.76
C LYS A 44 -7.12 0.12 -16.25
N TYR A 45 -7.95 0.82 -15.46
CA TYR A 45 -8.35 2.19 -15.76
C TYR A 45 -7.14 3.12 -15.88
N VAL A 46 -6.22 3.09 -14.90
CA VAL A 46 -5.01 3.93 -14.89
C VAL A 46 -4.08 3.61 -16.07
N ILE A 47 -3.83 2.33 -16.38
CA ILE A 47 -3.09 1.91 -17.58
C ILE A 47 -3.73 2.52 -18.84
N GLY A 48 -5.07 2.50 -18.89
CA GLY A 48 -5.88 3.05 -19.96
C GLY A 48 -5.72 4.56 -20.17
N LEU A 49 -5.15 5.32 -19.23
CA LEU A 49 -4.90 6.75 -19.36
C LEU A 49 -3.59 7.09 -20.08
N PHE A 50 -2.65 6.14 -20.21
CA PHE A 50 -1.39 6.36 -20.89
C PHE A 50 -1.52 6.09 -22.40
N ASN A 51 -1.04 7.02 -23.25
CA ASN A 51 -1.01 6.81 -24.70
C ASN A 51 0.10 5.79 -25.07
N LYS A 52 -0.29 4.66 -25.66
CA LYS A 52 0.63 3.57 -26.08
C LYS A 52 1.71 4.00 -27.08
N GLU A 53 1.53 5.10 -27.79
CA GLU A 53 2.54 5.65 -28.71
C GLU A 53 3.74 6.23 -27.94
N ASN A 54 3.48 6.80 -26.76
CA ASN A 54 4.49 7.50 -25.95
C ASN A 54 4.89 6.72 -24.70
N PHE A 55 4.08 5.75 -24.29
CA PHE A 55 4.25 5.00 -23.05
C PHE A 55 4.28 3.50 -23.30
N LYS A 56 5.21 2.82 -22.63
CA LYS A 56 5.30 1.37 -22.61
C LYS A 56 5.15 0.85 -21.19
N LEU A 57 4.17 -0.03 -20.97
CA LEU A 57 4.04 -0.81 -19.74
C LEU A 57 5.13 -1.89 -19.73
N ILE A 58 5.95 -1.92 -18.68
CA ILE A 58 7.06 -2.86 -18.51
C ILE A 58 6.71 -3.96 -17.52
N LYS A 59 6.08 -3.59 -16.41
CA LYS A 59 5.57 -4.55 -15.42
C LYS A 59 4.21 -4.11 -14.92
N HIS A 60 3.35 -5.11 -14.74
CA HIS A 60 2.09 -4.99 -14.01
C HIS A 60 2.10 -6.08 -12.93
N ARG A 61 2.26 -5.65 -11.69
CA ARG A 61 2.36 -6.51 -10.51
C ARG A 61 0.98 -6.71 -9.92
N GLU A 62 0.19 -7.56 -10.57
CA GLU A 62 -1.09 -7.97 -9.99
C GLU A 62 -0.81 -8.75 -8.71
N ALA A 63 -1.40 -8.31 -7.58
CA ALA A 63 -1.22 -9.03 -6.34
C ALA A 63 -1.81 -10.44 -6.46
N LYS A 64 -1.04 -11.48 -6.15
CA LYS A 64 -1.50 -12.87 -6.32
C LYS A 64 -2.03 -13.43 -5.01
N ILE A 65 -3.20 -14.06 -5.08
CA ILE A 65 -3.75 -14.85 -3.99
C ILE A 65 -3.46 -16.33 -4.28
N MET A 66 -2.71 -16.97 -3.39
CA MET A 66 -2.51 -18.43 -3.39
C MET A 66 -3.04 -19.00 -2.09
N GLU A 67 -3.93 -20.00 -2.16
CA GLU A 67 -4.52 -20.66 -0.98
C GLU A 67 -5.16 -19.67 0.03
N GLY A 68 -5.80 -18.61 -0.47
CA GLY A 68 -6.41 -17.57 0.37
C GLY A 68 -5.41 -16.61 1.03
N ARG A 69 -4.13 -16.64 0.65
CA ARG A 69 -3.07 -15.77 1.16
C ARG A 69 -2.52 -14.86 0.08
N LEU A 70 -2.26 -13.60 0.42
CA LEU A 70 -1.52 -12.69 -0.45
C LEU A 70 -0.05 -13.09 -0.48
N LEU A 71 0.53 -13.19 -1.67
CA LEU A 71 1.97 -13.34 -1.80
C LEU A 71 2.65 -12.01 -1.42
N THR A 72 3.41 -12.03 -0.34
CA THR A 72 3.98 -10.83 0.30
C THR A 72 5.09 -10.16 -0.50
N ALA A 73 5.71 -10.86 -1.46
CA ALA A 73 6.77 -10.31 -2.31
C ALA A 73 6.23 -9.23 -3.27
N ASP A 74 4.96 -9.32 -3.67
CA ASP A 74 4.32 -8.38 -4.60
C ASP A 74 3.86 -7.08 -3.89
N LEU A 75 3.76 -7.09 -2.55
CA LEU A 75 3.36 -5.93 -1.74
C LEU A 75 4.44 -4.85 -1.57
N ALA A 76 5.69 -5.18 -1.91
CA ALA A 76 6.85 -4.31 -1.66
C ALA A 76 7.14 -3.33 -2.80
N TYR A 77 6.44 -3.43 -3.93
CA TYR A 77 6.74 -2.65 -5.12
C TYR A 77 5.47 -1.98 -5.67
N PRO A 78 5.61 -0.86 -6.38
CA PRO A 78 4.48 -0.23 -7.04
C PRO A 78 3.80 -1.16 -8.06
N ASP A 79 2.48 -1.06 -8.18
CA ASP A 79 1.67 -1.89 -9.08
C ASP A 79 2.17 -1.87 -10.54
N LEU A 80 2.58 -0.70 -11.05
CA LEU A 80 2.97 -0.51 -12.45
C LEU A 80 4.40 0.02 -12.58
N GLU A 81 5.16 -0.48 -13.56
CA GLU A 81 6.37 0.15 -14.09
C GLU A 81 6.17 0.52 -15.55
N MET A 82 6.47 1.77 -15.88
CA MET A 82 6.25 2.39 -17.18
C MET A 82 7.54 3.01 -17.71
N ILE A 83 7.66 3.09 -19.03
CA ILE A 83 8.66 3.91 -19.71
C ILE A 83 7.95 4.94 -20.58
N PHE A 84 8.29 6.21 -20.39
CA PHE A 84 7.93 7.29 -21.29
C PHE A 84 9.04 7.55 -22.31
N GLY A 85 8.65 7.83 -23.56
CA GLY A 85 9.56 8.23 -24.63
C GLY A 85 10.13 7.04 -25.40
N LYS A 86 10.14 7.16 -26.74
CA LYS A 86 10.68 6.15 -27.65
C LYS A 86 12.21 6.11 -27.65
N TYR A 87 12.84 7.29 -27.61
CA TYR A 87 14.30 7.45 -27.73
C TYR A 87 14.96 7.72 -26.38
N SER A 88 14.56 8.81 -25.71
CA SER A 88 14.94 9.09 -24.33
C SER A 88 13.99 8.34 -23.41
N LYS A 89 14.37 7.12 -23.01
CA LYS A 89 13.56 6.28 -22.13
C LYS A 89 13.60 6.82 -20.71
N HIS A 90 12.45 7.25 -20.21
CA HIS A 90 12.30 7.73 -18.85
C HIS A 90 11.41 6.77 -18.05
N PRO A 91 12.00 5.94 -17.17
CA PRO A 91 11.22 5.03 -16.34
C PRO A 91 10.50 5.79 -15.24
N PHE A 92 9.30 5.34 -14.89
CA PHE A 92 8.58 5.75 -13.70
C PHE A 92 7.67 4.60 -13.25
N ALA A 93 7.23 4.64 -12.00
CA ALA A 93 6.34 3.64 -11.45
C ALA A 93 5.05 4.29 -10.91
N VAL A 94 3.97 3.52 -10.88
CA VAL A 94 2.67 3.99 -10.41
C VAL A 94 2.06 2.97 -9.46
N GLU A 95 1.77 3.40 -8.24
CA GLU A 95 0.93 2.67 -7.29
C GLU A 95 -0.52 3.12 -7.48
N CYS A 96 -1.46 2.17 -7.51
CA CYS A 96 -2.87 2.41 -7.76
C CYS A 96 -3.67 2.21 -6.47
N LYS A 97 -4.49 3.20 -6.10
CA LYS A 97 -5.39 3.14 -4.94
C LYS A 97 -6.75 3.71 -5.28
N TRP A 98 -7.78 2.86 -5.27
CA TRP A 98 -9.17 3.31 -5.36
C TRP A 98 -9.87 3.26 -3.99
N ARG A 99 -10.72 4.25 -3.71
CA ARG A 99 -11.59 4.30 -2.52
C ARG A 99 -12.98 4.77 -2.93
N LYS A 100 -14.01 4.20 -2.28
CA LYS A 100 -15.40 4.57 -2.57
C LYS A 100 -15.70 6.04 -2.22
N SER A 101 -15.10 6.57 -1.16
CA SER A 101 -15.24 7.96 -0.74
C SER A 101 -14.10 8.33 0.21
N PHE A 102 -13.95 9.62 0.48
CA PHE A 102 -13.28 10.09 1.68
C PHE A 102 -14.10 9.70 2.92
N GLN A 103 -13.41 9.36 4.01
CA GLN A 103 -13.97 9.15 5.33
C GLN A 103 -13.40 10.24 6.23
N GLU A 104 -14.25 11.10 6.80
CA GLU A 104 -13.80 12.27 7.58
C GLU A 104 -12.81 13.16 6.81
N GLY A 105 -13.04 13.33 5.50
CA GLY A 105 -12.18 14.14 4.62
C GLY A 105 -10.83 13.51 4.25
N LYS A 106 -10.56 12.26 4.65
CA LYS A 106 -9.31 11.55 4.35
C LYS A 106 -9.52 10.16 3.79
N ILE A 107 -8.44 9.55 3.29
CA ILE A 107 -8.38 8.13 2.99
C ILE A 107 -7.21 7.47 3.70
N ASN A 108 -7.38 6.19 4.04
CA ASN A 108 -6.25 5.31 4.31
C ASN A 108 -5.52 5.03 2.99
N LEU A 109 -4.34 5.60 2.82
CA LEU A 109 -3.53 5.47 1.61
C LEU A 109 -2.89 4.09 1.55
N ALA A 110 -2.00 3.80 2.50
CA ALA A 110 -1.24 2.56 2.61
C ALA A 110 -0.72 2.40 4.05
N THR A 111 -0.23 1.20 4.37
CA THR A 111 0.47 0.96 5.65
C THR A 111 1.87 1.58 5.65
N ASP A 112 2.45 1.83 6.82
CA ASP A 112 3.84 2.31 6.94
C ASP A 112 4.83 1.40 6.19
N PHE A 113 4.62 0.09 6.25
CA PHE A 113 5.46 -0.88 5.54
C PHE A 113 5.44 -0.67 4.03
N GLN A 114 4.26 -0.43 3.46
CA GLN A 114 4.10 -0.18 2.03
C GLN A 114 4.74 1.14 1.62
N ILE A 115 4.50 2.22 2.38
CA ILE A 115 5.11 3.52 2.12
C ILE A 115 6.65 3.42 2.13
N HIS A 116 7.23 2.81 3.16
CA HIS A 116 8.68 2.59 3.21
C HIS A 116 9.19 1.72 2.05
N SER A 117 8.41 0.73 1.63
CA SER A 117 8.77 -0.13 0.50
C SER A 117 8.79 0.63 -0.82
N TYR A 118 7.83 1.53 -1.06
CA TYR A 118 7.83 2.40 -2.25
C TYR A 118 8.99 3.40 -2.24
N ILE A 119 9.32 3.99 -1.08
CA ILE A 119 10.47 4.88 -0.91
C ILE A 119 11.78 4.13 -1.20
N ASN A 120 11.91 2.92 -0.66
CA ASN A 120 13.09 2.08 -0.89
C ASN A 120 13.20 1.67 -2.35
N PHE A 121 12.08 1.38 -3.02
CA PHE A 121 12.06 1.14 -4.46
C PHE A 121 12.54 2.36 -5.25
N GLU A 122 11.99 3.55 -4.97
CA GLU A 122 12.37 4.79 -5.66
C GLU A 122 13.88 5.04 -5.54
N LYS A 123 14.44 4.87 -4.35
CA LYS A 123 15.88 5.05 -4.07
C LYS A 123 16.75 3.97 -4.69
N ALA A 124 16.39 2.70 -4.54
CA ALA A 124 17.22 1.59 -5.01
C ALA A 124 17.30 1.54 -6.54
N TYR A 125 16.18 1.79 -7.23
CA TYR A 125 16.10 1.67 -8.69
C TYR A 125 16.25 3.01 -9.42
N HIS A 126 16.26 4.14 -8.69
CA HIS A 126 16.27 5.48 -9.27
C HIS A 126 15.08 5.70 -10.24
N ILE A 127 13.91 5.15 -9.87
CA ILE A 127 12.67 5.22 -10.65
C ILE A 127 11.67 6.04 -9.84
N PRO A 128 11.23 7.23 -10.32
CA PRO A 128 10.23 8.04 -9.63
C PRO A 128 8.92 7.28 -9.45
N VAL A 129 8.35 7.33 -8.24
CA VAL A 129 7.06 6.71 -7.92
C VAL A 129 5.96 7.77 -7.88
N PHE A 130 4.84 7.46 -8.51
CA PHE A 130 3.61 8.23 -8.43
C PHE A 130 2.52 7.37 -7.77
N ILE A 131 1.61 8.02 -7.05
CA ILE A 131 0.41 7.38 -6.50
C ILE A 131 -0.80 7.91 -7.26
N ALA A 132 -1.47 7.02 -8.00
CA ALA A 132 -2.75 7.28 -8.64
C ALA A 132 -3.87 6.94 -7.67
N ILE A 133 -4.71 7.92 -7.33
CA ILE A 133 -5.78 7.81 -6.34
C ILE A 133 -7.12 8.09 -7.01
N GLY A 134 -7.96 7.07 -7.11
CA GLY A 134 -9.34 7.18 -7.59
C GLY A 134 -10.31 7.26 -6.41
N ILE A 135 -11.23 8.23 -6.43
CA ILE A 135 -12.28 8.39 -5.41
C ILE A 135 -13.65 8.36 -6.08
N GLY A 136 -14.62 7.69 -5.43
CA GLY A 136 -16.01 7.68 -5.90
C GLY A 136 -16.24 6.76 -7.10
N GLY A 137 -17.49 6.72 -7.57
CA GLY A 137 -17.89 5.99 -8.77
C GLY A 137 -17.57 4.50 -8.74
N LEU A 138 -17.15 3.99 -9.90
CA LEU A 138 -16.64 2.63 -10.07
C LEU A 138 -15.11 2.67 -10.16
N PRO A 139 -14.39 1.60 -9.80
CA PRO A 139 -12.93 1.57 -9.99
C PRO A 139 -12.53 1.76 -11.47
N SER A 140 -13.33 1.27 -12.41
CA SER A 140 -13.13 1.47 -13.85
C SER A 140 -13.52 2.87 -14.36
N SER A 141 -14.17 3.69 -13.53
CA SER A 141 -14.66 5.03 -13.85
C SER A 141 -14.86 5.84 -12.56
N PRO A 142 -13.76 6.27 -11.90
CA PRO A 142 -13.84 7.03 -10.66
C PRO A 142 -14.40 8.43 -10.91
N GLU A 143 -15.04 9.02 -9.90
CA GLU A 143 -15.57 10.40 -9.99
C GLU A 143 -14.45 11.44 -9.90
N CYS A 144 -13.42 11.16 -9.09
CA CYS A 144 -12.24 11.98 -8.96
C CYS A 144 -10.97 11.14 -9.15
N LEU A 145 -9.98 11.73 -9.80
CA LEU A 145 -8.66 11.15 -9.98
C LEU A 145 -7.61 12.16 -9.51
N PHE A 146 -6.67 11.69 -8.70
CA PHE A 146 -5.49 12.43 -8.28
C PHE A 146 -4.24 11.63 -8.66
N VAL A 147 -3.19 12.30 -9.11
CA VAL A 147 -1.90 11.64 -9.40
C VAL A 147 -0.79 12.48 -8.81
N THR A 148 -0.22 11.99 -7.70
CA THR A 148 0.77 12.72 -6.89
C THR A 148 2.11 12.00 -6.86
N PRO A 149 3.25 12.70 -6.94
CA PRO A 149 4.57 12.10 -6.69
C PRO A 149 4.64 11.58 -5.24
N LEU A 150 5.24 10.40 -5.03
CA LEU A 150 5.39 9.80 -3.70
C LEU A 150 6.08 10.75 -2.72
N ARG A 151 7.17 11.41 -3.13
CA ARG A 151 7.95 12.36 -2.31
C ARG A 151 7.11 13.49 -1.69
N ASN A 152 5.94 13.80 -2.24
CA ASN A 152 5.06 14.85 -1.73
C ASN A 152 4.17 14.36 -0.58
N ILE A 153 4.05 13.04 -0.37
CA ILE A 153 3.21 12.39 0.64
C ILE A 153 3.92 11.21 1.33
N GLU A 154 5.24 11.14 1.27
CA GLU A 154 6.04 9.96 1.66
C GLU A 154 6.02 9.65 3.17
N ASN A 155 5.52 10.55 4.01
CA ASN A 155 5.40 10.35 5.46
C ASN A 155 3.94 10.17 5.91
N MET A 156 3.04 9.85 4.98
CA MET A 156 1.60 9.80 5.22
C MET A 156 1.03 8.40 4.96
N THR A 157 0.42 7.80 5.98
CA THR A 157 -0.40 6.58 5.83
C THR A 157 -1.87 6.92 5.57
N GLU A 158 -2.28 8.13 5.93
CA GLU A 158 -3.56 8.73 5.61
C GLU A 158 -3.33 10.07 4.91
N VAL A 159 -4.14 10.38 3.89
CA VAL A 159 -4.05 11.65 3.17
C VAL A 159 -5.42 12.34 3.15
N TYR A 160 -5.44 13.64 3.43
CA TYR A 160 -6.66 14.43 3.35
C TYR A 160 -6.94 14.86 1.92
N GLU A 161 -8.22 15.06 1.60
CA GLU A 161 -8.63 15.58 0.29
C GLU A 161 -7.90 16.89 -0.05
N THR A 162 -7.73 17.78 0.94
CA THR A 162 -7.04 19.06 0.78
C THR A 162 -5.60 18.90 0.31
N ASP A 163 -4.90 17.85 0.76
CA ASP A 163 -3.54 17.56 0.33
C ASP A 163 -3.50 17.04 -1.12
N LEU A 164 -4.61 16.45 -1.59
CA LEU A 164 -4.73 15.88 -2.93
C LEU A 164 -5.19 16.89 -3.98
N ILE A 165 -5.93 17.94 -3.61
CA ILE A 165 -6.46 18.97 -4.53
C ILE A 165 -5.43 19.46 -5.56
N PRO A 166 -4.16 19.79 -5.21
CA PRO A 166 -3.16 20.26 -6.17
C PRO A 166 -2.81 19.24 -7.27
N TYR A 167 -3.12 17.95 -7.06
CA TYR A 167 -2.79 16.84 -7.96
C TYR A 167 -4.01 16.31 -8.73
N LYS A 168 -5.14 17.01 -8.66
CA LYS A 168 -6.39 16.62 -9.33
C LYS A 168 -6.21 16.55 -10.84
N LYS A 169 -6.77 15.50 -11.44
CA LYS A 169 -6.77 15.25 -12.88
C LYS A 169 -8.19 15.36 -13.43
N GLU A 170 -8.28 15.85 -14.65
CA GLU A 170 -9.52 15.78 -15.41
C GLU A 170 -9.83 14.33 -15.77
N ILE A 171 -11.03 13.86 -15.44
CA ILE A 171 -11.47 12.49 -15.74
C ILE A 171 -11.49 12.27 -17.26
N GLY A 172 -11.03 11.09 -17.69
CA GLY A 172 -11.00 10.70 -19.10
C GLY A 172 -9.88 11.33 -19.93
N ARG A 173 -9.10 12.30 -19.38
CA ARG A 173 -7.93 12.83 -20.08
C ARG A 173 -6.72 11.91 -19.97
N ARG A 174 -5.91 11.93 -21.01
CA ARG A 174 -4.63 11.20 -21.07
C ARG A 174 -3.62 11.84 -20.12
N LEU A 175 -2.80 11.00 -19.49
CA LEU A 175 -1.69 11.45 -18.66
C LEU A 175 -0.47 11.75 -19.53
N PHE A 176 0.25 12.83 -19.20
CA PHE A 176 1.50 13.21 -19.84
C PHE A 176 2.63 13.26 -18.82
N TYR A 177 3.79 12.69 -19.15
CA TYR A 177 4.93 12.68 -18.25
C TYR A 177 5.95 13.73 -18.65
N HIS A 178 6.32 14.58 -17.71
CA HIS A 178 7.39 15.56 -17.89
C HIS A 178 8.65 15.09 -17.15
N PRO A 179 9.66 14.56 -17.85
CA PRO A 179 10.79 13.88 -17.23
C PRO A 179 11.65 14.81 -16.37
N VAL A 180 11.86 16.06 -16.79
CA VAL A 180 12.67 17.03 -16.01
C VAL A 180 11.99 17.44 -14.71
N GLN A 181 10.68 17.73 -14.74
CA GLN A 181 9.93 18.12 -13.55
C GLN A 181 9.51 16.92 -12.69
N MET A 182 9.64 15.70 -13.23
CA MET A 182 9.12 14.46 -12.65
C MET A 182 7.66 14.64 -12.21
N LYS A 183 6.82 15.05 -13.15
CA LYS A 183 5.37 15.28 -12.95
C LYS A 183 4.58 14.51 -13.98
N LEU A 184 3.46 13.94 -13.55
CA LEU A 184 2.39 13.48 -14.43
C LEU A 184 1.34 14.59 -14.51
N PHE A 185 1.09 15.10 -15.71
CA PHE A 185 0.07 16.09 -16.04
C PHE A 185 -1.22 15.39 -16.44
#